data_AF-A0A485C0T1-F1
#
_entry.id   AF-A0A485C0T1-F1
#
_cell.length_a   1.000
_cell.length_b   1.000
_cell.length_c   1.000
_cell.angle_alpha   90.00
_cell.angle_beta   90.00
_cell.angle_gamma   90.00
#
_symmetry.space_group_name_H-M   'P 1'
#
loop_
_entity.id
_entity.type
_entity.pdbx_description
1 polymer ?
#
loop_
_entity_poly.entity_id
_entity_poly.type
_entity_poly.pdbx_seq_one_letter_code
_entity_poly.pdbx_strand_id
1 'polypeptide(L)' 'MSANIVVEVAYALPEKQYLQSVKLEEGATVEQAIIASGLLAAARRYRSGEEQGRNIQSPG' A
#
# COMPACT_ATOMS: atom_id res chain seq x y z
N MET A 1 12.68 -16.98 -22.80
CA MET A 1 11.66 -17.20 -21.75
C MET A 1 12.05 -16.32 -20.58
N SER A 2 11.29 -15.26 -20.29
CA SER A 2 11.54 -14.42 -19.11
C SER A 2 11.29 -15.26 -17.86
N ALA A 3 12.26 -15.33 -16.94
CA ALA A 3 12.01 -15.98 -15.66
C ALA A 3 11.04 -15.10 -14.86
N ASN A 4 10.19 -15.71 -14.04
CA ASN A 4 9.37 -14.95 -13.11
C ASN A 4 10.07 -14.95 -11.75
N ILE A 5 10.17 -13.78 -11.14
CA ILE A 5 10.70 -13.57 -9.79
C ILE A 5 9.56 -13.29 -8.81
N VAL A 6 9.77 -13.63 -7.55
CA VAL A 6 8.86 -13.27 -6.45
C VAL A 6 9.50 -12.12 -5.69
N VAL A 7 8.77 -11.02 -5.55
CA VAL A 7 9.21 -9.81 -4.86
C VAL A 7 8.24 -9.50 -3.74
N GLU A 8 8.75 -9.08 -2.59
CA GLU A 8 7.93 -8.64 -1.47
C GLU A 8 7.95 -7.12 -1.37
N VAL A 9 6.76 -6.52 -1.35
CA VAL A 9 6.58 -5.08 -1.20
C VAL A 9 6.05 -4.80 0.19
N ALA A 10 6.84 -4.09 0.99
CA ALA A 10 6.47 -3.69 2.34
C ALA A 10 6.08 -2.21 2.38
N TYR A 11 4.98 -1.90 3.05
CA TYR A 11 4.56 -0.55 3.38
C TYR A 11 4.35 -0.42 4.89
N ALA A 12 5.28 0.26 5.55
CA ALA A 12 5.24 0.47 6.99
C ALA A 12 4.53 1.81 7.29
N LEU A 13 3.30 1.74 7.80
CA LEU A 13 2.66 2.87 8.47
C LEU A 13 3.05 2.85 9.96
N PRO A 14 3.07 4.01 10.64
CA PRO A 14 3.37 4.09 12.08
C PRO A 14 2.50 3.16 12.93
N GLU A 15 1.24 2.97 12.53
CA GLU A 15 0.27 2.15 13.26
C GLU A 15 0.21 0.70 12.81
N LYS A 16 0.57 0.42 11.53
CA LYS A 16 0.42 -0.91 10.91
C LYS A 16 1.42 -1.13 9.78
N GLN A 17 1.98 -2.33 9.69
CA GLN A 17 2.83 -2.74 8.56
C GLN A 17 2.06 -3.66 7.62
N TYR A 18 2.18 -3.39 6.32
CA TYR A 18 1.63 -4.22 5.26
C TYR A 18 2.78 -4.86 4.48
N LEU A 19 2.64 -6.14 4.18
CA LEU A 19 3.59 -6.89 3.37
C LEU A 19 2.80 -7.65 2.30
N GLN A 20 3.18 -7.48 1.04
CA GLN A 20 2.53 -8.14 -0.07
C GLN A 20 3.57 -8.80 -0.98
N SER A 21 3.45 -10.11 -1.17
CA SER A 21 4.27 -10.85 -2.13
C SER A 21 3.61 -10.79 -3.51
N VAL A 22 4.38 -10.41 -4.52
CA VAL A 22 3.94 -10.32 -5.92
C VAL A 22 4.89 -11.10 -6.82
N LYS A 23 4.34 -11.74 -7.86
CA LYS A 23 5.11 -12.43 -8.88
C LYS A 23 5.21 -11.55 -10.11
N LEU A 24 6.42 -11.29 -10.57
CA LEU A 24 6.71 -10.38 -11.66
C LEU A 24 7.70 -11.03 -12.63
N GLU A 25 7.73 -10.55 -13.87
CA GLU A 25 8.78 -10.95 -14.79
C GLU A 25 10.14 -10.38 -14.34
N GLU A 26 11.20 -11.15 -14.59
CA GLU A 26 12.57 -10.71 -14.40
C GLU A 26 12.84 -9.48 -15.27
N GLY A 27 13.39 -8.43 -14.65
CA GLY A 27 13.54 -7.11 -15.29
C GLY A 27 12.35 -6.17 -15.09
N ALA A 28 11.28 -6.60 -14.43
CA ALA A 28 10.18 -5.72 -14.03
C ALA A 28 10.67 -4.58 -13.12
N THR A 29 10.03 -3.42 -13.24
CA THR A 29 10.41 -2.23 -12.49
C THR A 29 9.75 -2.18 -11.11
N VAL A 30 10.30 -1.33 -10.24
CA VAL A 30 9.72 -1.06 -8.91
C VAL A 30 8.28 -0.53 -9.03
N GLU A 31 7.99 0.31 -10.01
CA GLU A 31 6.63 0.83 -10.24
C GLU A 31 5.63 -0.30 -10.55
N GLN A 32 6.01 -1.24 -11.42
CA GLN A 32 5.19 -2.40 -11.74
C GLN A 32 4.94 -3.28 -10.51
N ALA A 33 5.93 -3.44 -9.63
CA ALA A 33 5.77 -4.14 -8.37
C ALA A 33 4.76 -3.45 -7.44
N ILE A 34 4.83 -2.12 -7.32
CA ILE A 34 3.90 -1.34 -6.50
C ILE A 34 2.47 -1.43 -7.05
N ILE A 35 2.30 -1.31 -8.38
CA ILE A 35 0.99 -1.44 -9.02
C ILE A 35 0.42 -2.84 -8.82
N ALA A 36 1.21 -3.89 -9.05
CA ALA A 36 0.81 -5.28 -8.87
C ALA A 36 0.48 -5.62 -7.41
N SER A 37 1.12 -4.95 -6.44
CA SER A 37 0.86 -5.15 -5.01
C SER A 37 -0.48 -4.58 -4.54
N GLY A 38 -1.09 -3.65 -5.30
CA GLY A 38 -2.31 -2.96 -4.88
C GLY A 38 -2.13 -1.99 -3.69
N LEU A 39 -0.91 -1.82 -3.17
CA LEU A 39 -0.63 -0.96 -2.02
C LEU A 39 -0.93 0.53 -2.27
N LEU A 40 -0.83 0.99 -3.52
CA LEU A 40 -1.13 2.39 -3.88
C LEU A 40 -2.60 2.75 -3.61
N ALA A 41 -3.53 1.83 -3.88
CA ALA A 41 -4.95 2.01 -3.60
C ALA A 41 -5.22 1.93 -2.08
N ALA A 42 -4.52 1.05 -1.37
CA ALA A 42 -4.62 0.94 0.08
C ALA A 42 -4.13 2.23 0.78
N ALA A 43 -2.96 2.75 0.39
CA ALA A 43 -2.39 3.98 0.97
C ALA A 43 -3.31 5.19 0.80
N ARG A 44 -4.01 5.31 -0.35
CA ARG A 44 -4.99 6.39 -0.56
C ARG A 44 -6.18 6.27 0.40
N ARG A 45 -6.67 5.05 0.66
CA ARG A 45 -7.77 4.82 1.61
C ARG A 45 -7.36 5.12 3.05
N TYR A 46 -6.13 4.78 3.45
CA TYR A 46 -5.63 5.10 4.79
C TYR A 46 -5.41 6.61 4.97
N ARG A 47 -4.85 7.31 3.98
CA ARG A 47 -4.70 8.77 4.03
C ARG A 47 -6.04 9.51 4.11
N SER A 48 -7.08 8.99 3.45
CA SER A 48 -8.44 9.57 3.52
C SER A 48 -9.23 9.17 4.77
N GLY A 49 -8.73 8.25 5.59
CA GLY A 49 -9.39 7.81 6.83
C GLY A 49 -9.24 8.76 8.02
N GLU A 50 -8.33 9.74 7.98
CA GLU A 50 -8.03 10.62 9.12
C GLU A 50 -8.90 11.91 9.19
N GLU A 51 -9.70 12.23 8.17
CA GLU A 51 -10.51 13.46 8.17
C GLU A 51 -11.82 13.38 8.99
N GLN A 52 -12.20 12.22 9.54
CA GLN A 52 -13.44 12.07 10.32
C GLN A 52 -13.24 12.02 11.86
N GLY A 53 -12.05 12.40 12.36
CA GLY A 53 -11.69 12.28 13.77
C GLY A 53 -11.81 13.53 14.65
N ARG A 54 -12.31 14.68 14.14
CA ARG A 54 -12.43 15.91 14.97
C ARG A 54 -13.68 16.73 14.67
N ASN A 55 -14.86 16.18 14.97
CA ASN A 55 -16.02 17.02 15.27
C ASN A 55 -16.98 16.35 16.24
N ILE A 56 -16.56 16.22 17.50
CA ILE A 56 -17.46 16.03 18.64
C ILE A 56 -17.00 16.96 19.76
N GLN A 57 -17.13 18.25 19.53
CA GLN A 57 -17.34 19.24 20.59
C GLN A 57 -18.24 20.33 20.01
N SER A 58 -19.52 20.24 20.34
CA SER A 58 -20.51 21.30 20.19
C SER A 58 -21.40 21.31 21.43
N PRO A 59 -21.96 22.48 21.76
CA PRO A 59 -22.05 23.01 23.12
C PRO A 59 -23.33 22.56 23.84
N GLY A 60 -23.25 22.53 25.16
CA GLY A 60 -24.37 22.37 26.09
C GLY A 60 -23.93 22.73 27.49
#